data_AF-A0A1B8P0F0-F1
#
_entry.id   AF-A0A1B8P0F0-F1
#
_cell.length_a   1.000
_cell.length_b   1.000
_cell.length_c   1.000
_cell.angle_alpha   90.00
_cell.angle_beta   90.00
_cell.angle_gamma   90.00
#
_symmetry.space_group_name_H-M   'P 1'
#
loop_
_entity.id
_entity.type
_entity.pdbx_description
1 polymer ?
#
loop_
_entity_poly.entity_id
_entity_poly.type
_entity_poly.pdbx_seq_one_letter_code
_entity_poly.pdbx_strand_id
1 'polypeptide(L)'
;MVDPLNAWWAQQLVLCGWAFAPDPLALEPEEARTRLANLDVVDRGELGWRLLEALDSANPDPARLLAALDVVALAGAAGWLSESRARQWGQRLAEEIHAHHASLDDWLAALRRARNDEGWVRGDDGFAEACEALATLEHDGEGVTWEMLRDWLLANRRTPALWPEEAEARVWRLRAAFSPVLETSAGALDWQGLETWLAESWQVTGRDELIRLLLWLGAQGDRQGWDLDANRLLEADAEARRRWHAGLAPRDRDFGRVLLGFVERGEPLEWAAWDWLRLIDLAWAGACLGWLADDEARDVALHGADLILRRYSDWPALARAYQRGRSLFEGQDLLGDFEADWRLLLHAPVSPWKPALQELIDAEQIEASRKRIREWRREPRHWCWPWRRCASPSWHCARGWRRVCRWRVARMRAAI
;
A
#
# COMPACT_ATOMS: atom_id res chain seq x y z
N MET A 1 -34.00 9.24 -12.96
CA MET A 1 -34.22 8.75 -11.58
C MET A 1 -32.95 9.09 -10.83
N VAL A 2 -33.05 9.83 -9.72
CA VAL A 2 -31.86 10.23 -8.94
C VAL A 2 -31.27 8.97 -8.33
N ASP A 3 -29.96 8.81 -8.44
CA ASP A 3 -29.22 7.70 -7.86
C ASP A 3 -29.03 7.96 -6.35
N PRO A 4 -29.66 7.17 -5.45
CA PRO A 4 -29.65 7.47 -4.02
C PRO A 4 -28.24 7.53 -3.43
N LEU A 5 -27.32 6.70 -3.92
CA LEU A 5 -25.93 6.70 -3.44
C LEU A 5 -25.22 8.01 -3.80
N ASN A 6 -25.28 8.43 -5.07
CA ASN A 6 -24.59 9.63 -5.52
C ASN A 6 -25.16 10.88 -4.86
N ALA A 7 -26.48 10.96 -4.73
CA ALA A 7 -27.14 12.09 -4.11
C ALA A 7 -26.86 12.17 -2.60
N TRP A 8 -26.88 11.04 -1.87
CA TRP A 8 -26.46 11.02 -0.48
C TRP A 8 -24.99 11.39 -0.31
N TRP A 9 -24.11 10.82 -1.14
CA TRP A 9 -22.68 11.11 -1.09
C TRP A 9 -22.42 12.60 -1.33
N ALA A 10 -23.08 13.18 -2.33
CA ALA A 10 -23.02 14.62 -2.59
C ALA A 10 -23.54 15.47 -1.42
N GLN A 11 -24.61 15.06 -0.73
CA GLN A 11 -25.07 15.72 0.50
C GLN A 11 -23.97 15.70 1.58
N GLN A 12 -23.29 14.57 1.76
CA GLN A 12 -22.20 14.48 2.74
C GLN A 12 -20.99 15.35 2.37
N LEU A 13 -20.68 15.49 1.08
CA LEU A 13 -19.55 16.32 0.62
C LEU A 13 -19.71 17.81 0.95
N VAL A 14 -20.93 18.30 1.20
CA VAL A 14 -21.17 19.67 1.68
C VAL A 14 -20.45 19.92 3.01
N LEU A 15 -20.36 18.92 3.88
CA LEU A 15 -19.60 18.99 5.14
C LEU A 15 -18.10 19.18 4.91
N CYS A 16 -17.60 18.80 3.73
CA CYS A 16 -16.22 18.98 3.29
C CYS A 16 -16.04 20.27 2.46
N GLY A 17 -17.03 21.19 2.48
CA GLY A 17 -16.96 22.47 1.77
C GLY A 17 -17.20 22.38 0.26
N TRP A 18 -17.82 21.29 -0.22
CA TRP A 18 -18.26 21.22 -1.62
C TRP A 18 -19.53 22.03 -1.84
N ALA A 19 -19.66 22.59 -3.05
CA ALA A 19 -20.95 23.11 -3.51
C ALA A 19 -21.94 21.95 -3.72
N PHE A 20 -23.21 22.18 -3.39
CA PHE A 20 -24.23 21.16 -3.58
C PHE A 20 -24.45 20.87 -5.08
N ALA A 21 -24.06 19.68 -5.52
CA ALA A 21 -24.21 19.19 -6.89
C ALA A 21 -24.68 17.73 -6.88
N PRO A 22 -25.54 17.29 -7.81
CA PRO A 22 -26.11 15.93 -7.77
C PRO A 22 -25.10 14.81 -8.07
N ASP A 23 -23.96 15.15 -8.71
CA ASP A 23 -22.89 14.21 -9.00
C ASP A 23 -21.68 14.50 -8.09
N PRO A 24 -21.29 13.55 -7.22
CA PRO A 24 -20.15 13.72 -6.30
C PRO A 24 -18.80 13.83 -7.02
N LEU A 25 -18.73 13.50 -8.31
CA LEU A 25 -17.49 13.55 -9.09
C LEU A 25 -17.39 14.76 -10.02
N ALA A 26 -18.36 15.69 -9.97
CA ALA A 26 -18.48 16.79 -10.92
C ALA A 26 -17.50 17.96 -10.71
N LEU A 27 -16.54 17.83 -9.78
CA LEU A 27 -15.52 18.87 -9.57
C LEU A 27 -14.54 18.93 -10.75
N GLU A 28 -14.08 20.13 -11.07
CA GLU A 28 -13.07 20.29 -12.12
C GLU A 28 -11.77 19.54 -11.77
N PRO A 29 -11.16 18.77 -12.70
CA PRO A 29 -10.03 17.90 -12.37
C PRO A 29 -8.82 18.59 -11.73
N GLU A 30 -8.51 19.83 -12.15
CA GLU A 30 -7.39 20.61 -11.60
C GLU A 30 -7.67 21.12 -10.19
N GLU A 31 -8.92 21.49 -9.91
CA GLU A 31 -9.36 21.85 -8.56
C GLU A 31 -9.29 20.63 -7.65
N ALA A 32 -9.76 19.47 -8.12
CA ALA A 32 -9.69 18.21 -7.38
C ALA A 32 -8.25 17.83 -7.01
N ARG A 33 -7.31 17.94 -7.96
CA ARG A 33 -5.87 17.71 -7.72
C ARG A 33 -5.28 18.66 -6.69
N THR A 34 -5.66 19.93 -6.76
CA THR A 34 -5.20 20.96 -5.81
C THR A 34 -5.67 20.64 -4.39
N ARG A 35 -6.94 20.22 -4.24
CA ARG A 35 -7.49 19.82 -2.94
C ARG A 35 -6.85 18.55 -2.41
N LEU A 36 -6.61 17.54 -3.25
CA LEU A 36 -5.86 16.33 -2.86
C LEU A 36 -4.46 16.68 -2.33
N ALA A 37 -3.73 17.57 -3.01
CA ALA A 37 -2.42 18.02 -2.57
C ALA A 37 -2.48 18.77 -1.23
N ASN A 38 -3.49 19.62 -1.01
CA ASN A 38 -3.69 20.31 0.28
C ASN A 38 -4.01 19.35 1.42
N LEU A 39 -4.57 18.18 1.11
CA LEU A 39 -4.80 17.10 2.07
C LEU A 39 -3.58 16.19 2.24
N ASP A 40 -2.42 16.50 1.64
CA ASP A 40 -1.22 15.64 1.59
C ASP A 40 -1.46 14.26 0.92
N VAL A 41 -2.46 14.16 0.03
CA VAL A 41 -2.66 12.99 -0.84
C VAL A 41 -1.93 13.24 -2.16
N VAL A 42 -0.70 12.74 -2.25
CA VAL A 42 0.22 13.13 -3.32
C VAL A 42 0.24 12.18 -4.53
N ASP A 43 -0.20 10.94 -4.35
CA ASP A 43 -0.30 9.93 -5.40
C ASP A 43 -1.37 8.87 -5.07
N ARG A 44 -1.72 8.01 -6.04
CA ARG A 44 -2.69 6.92 -5.84
C ARG A 44 -2.22 5.91 -4.80
N GLY A 45 -0.91 5.79 -4.59
CA GLY A 45 -0.34 4.89 -3.62
C GLY A 45 -0.65 5.31 -2.18
N GLU A 46 -0.53 6.60 -1.88
CA GLU A 46 -0.95 7.23 -0.63
C GLU A 46 -2.48 7.17 -0.47
N LEU A 47 -3.24 7.44 -1.54
CA LEU A 47 -4.70 7.30 -1.53
C LEU A 47 -5.12 5.88 -1.10
N GLY A 48 -4.47 4.84 -1.64
CA GLY A 48 -4.80 3.45 -1.31
C GLY A 48 -4.64 3.12 0.18
N TRP A 49 -3.63 3.69 0.83
CA TRP A 49 -3.42 3.52 2.28
C TRP A 49 -4.49 4.25 3.08
N ARG A 50 -4.80 5.51 2.75
CA ARG A 50 -5.84 6.28 3.46
C ARG A 50 -7.20 5.61 3.41
N LEU A 51 -7.56 5.04 2.26
CA LEU A 51 -8.81 4.31 2.10
C LEU A 51 -8.86 3.02 2.93
N LEU A 52 -7.72 2.31 3.02
CA LEU A 52 -7.60 1.11 3.85
C LEU A 52 -7.68 1.46 5.35
N GLU A 53 -7.02 2.54 5.77
CA GLU A 53 -7.03 3.05 7.14
C GLU A 53 -8.42 3.55 7.58
N ALA A 54 -9.15 4.22 6.68
CA ALA A 54 -10.50 4.72 6.96
C ALA A 54 -11.51 3.58 7.20
N LEU A 55 -11.30 2.43 6.57
CA LEU A 55 -12.15 1.24 6.69
C LEU A 55 -11.61 0.21 7.69
N ASP A 56 -10.82 0.67 8.65
CA ASP A 56 -10.38 -0.15 9.76
C ASP A 56 -11.51 -0.34 10.79
N SER A 57 -12.31 -1.40 10.61
CA SER A 57 -13.44 -1.73 11.48
C SER A 57 -13.10 -1.94 12.96
N ALA A 58 -11.81 -2.12 13.30
CA ALA A 58 -11.39 -2.26 14.70
C ALA A 58 -11.47 -0.93 15.46
N ASN A 59 -11.28 0.20 14.76
CA ASN A 59 -11.29 1.55 15.32
C ASN A 59 -12.04 2.50 14.37
N PRO A 60 -13.38 2.40 14.29
CA PRO A 60 -14.16 3.26 13.41
C PRO A 60 -14.05 4.72 13.89
N ASP A 61 -13.57 5.57 12.99
CA ASP A 61 -13.40 7.02 13.23
C ASP A 61 -14.28 7.79 12.24
N PRO A 62 -15.33 8.48 12.72
CA PRO A 62 -16.22 9.28 11.88
C PRO A 62 -15.48 10.32 11.02
N ALA A 63 -14.47 10.99 11.56
CA ALA A 63 -13.72 12.01 10.82
C ALA A 63 -12.95 11.39 9.65
N ARG A 64 -12.33 10.22 9.87
CA ARG A 64 -11.65 9.47 8.79
C ARG A 64 -12.61 8.96 7.73
N LEU A 65 -13.80 8.49 8.12
CA LEU A 65 -14.81 8.04 7.17
C LEU A 65 -15.32 9.19 6.28
N LEU A 66 -15.56 10.37 6.85
CA LEU A 66 -15.93 11.56 6.08
C LEU A 66 -14.77 12.03 5.19
N ALA A 67 -13.55 12.07 5.70
CA ALA A 67 -12.37 12.40 4.92
C ALA A 67 -12.15 11.41 3.76
N ALA A 68 -12.44 10.13 3.96
CA ALA A 68 -12.39 9.11 2.92
C ALA A 68 -13.44 9.37 1.82
N LEU A 69 -14.68 9.74 2.17
CA LEU A 69 -15.69 10.13 1.17
C LEU A 69 -15.22 11.32 0.33
N ASP A 70 -14.55 12.30 0.94
CA ASP A 70 -13.97 13.46 0.24
C ASP A 70 -12.85 13.02 -0.71
N VAL A 71 -11.84 12.29 -0.23
CA VAL A 71 -10.70 11.92 -1.07
C VAL A 71 -11.07 10.96 -2.21
N VAL A 72 -12.07 10.10 -2.04
CA VAL A 72 -12.60 9.26 -3.15
C VAL A 72 -13.26 10.14 -4.20
N ALA A 73 -14.03 11.15 -3.80
CA ALA A 73 -14.72 12.06 -4.72
C ALA A 73 -13.72 12.88 -5.51
N LEU A 74 -12.74 13.47 -4.81
CA LEU A 74 -11.62 14.18 -5.42
C LEU A 74 -10.80 13.29 -6.36
N ALA A 75 -10.52 12.05 -5.96
CA ALA A 75 -9.77 11.11 -6.79
C ALA A 75 -10.54 10.71 -8.07
N GLY A 76 -11.85 10.52 -7.98
CA GLY A 76 -12.69 10.31 -9.16
C GLY A 76 -12.69 11.52 -10.10
N ALA A 77 -12.92 12.72 -9.55
CA ALA A 77 -12.91 13.97 -10.31
C ALA A 77 -11.54 14.27 -10.96
N ALA A 78 -10.43 13.98 -10.27
CA ALA A 78 -9.07 14.18 -10.78
C ALA A 78 -8.64 13.15 -11.86
N GLY A 79 -9.46 12.13 -12.12
CA GLY A 79 -9.14 10.98 -12.99
C GLY A 79 -8.15 10.00 -12.36
N TRP A 80 -7.97 10.03 -11.04
CA TRP A 80 -7.12 9.09 -10.31
C TRP A 80 -7.83 7.75 -10.12
N LEU A 81 -9.16 7.74 -10.03
CA LEU A 81 -9.98 6.55 -10.04
C LEU A 81 -10.92 6.60 -11.24
N SER A 82 -11.20 5.45 -11.84
CA SER A 82 -12.33 5.32 -12.75
C SER A 82 -13.64 5.61 -12.03
N GLU A 83 -14.64 6.15 -12.73
CA GLU A 83 -15.96 6.45 -12.16
C GLU A 83 -16.55 5.23 -11.44
N SER A 84 -16.43 4.05 -12.05
CA SER A 84 -16.90 2.79 -11.46
C SER A 84 -16.20 2.48 -10.14
N ARG A 85 -14.87 2.63 -10.07
CA ARG A 85 -14.11 2.32 -8.86
C ARG A 85 -14.33 3.36 -7.77
N ALA A 86 -14.39 4.65 -8.12
CA ALA A 86 -14.74 5.71 -7.18
C ALA A 86 -16.12 5.45 -6.55
N ARG A 87 -17.11 5.09 -7.36
CA ARG A 87 -18.45 4.75 -6.89
C ARG A 87 -18.48 3.50 -6.00
N GLN A 88 -17.67 2.48 -6.29
CA GLN A 88 -17.56 1.28 -5.46
C GLN A 88 -16.96 1.58 -4.08
N TRP A 89 -15.95 2.45 -4.02
CA TRP A 89 -15.42 2.96 -2.76
C TRP A 89 -16.45 3.81 -2.00
N GLY A 90 -17.15 4.70 -2.69
CA GLY A 90 -18.25 5.49 -2.11
C GLY A 90 -19.36 4.62 -1.52
N GLN A 91 -19.77 3.56 -2.24
CA GLN A 91 -20.72 2.57 -1.72
C GLN A 91 -20.19 1.89 -0.45
N ARG A 92 -18.94 1.42 -0.46
CA ARG A 92 -18.37 0.73 0.70
C ARG A 92 -18.29 1.62 1.94
N LEU A 93 -17.92 2.88 1.75
CA LEU A 93 -17.86 3.87 2.84
C LEU A 93 -19.27 4.15 3.39
N ALA A 94 -20.27 4.28 2.51
CA ALA A 94 -21.66 4.42 2.92
C ALA A 94 -22.15 3.20 3.72
N GLU A 95 -21.81 1.99 3.29
CA GLU A 95 -22.11 0.76 4.04
C GLU A 95 -21.47 0.74 5.42
N GLU A 96 -20.22 1.19 5.55
CA GLU A 96 -19.51 1.26 6.83
C GLU A 96 -20.16 2.30 7.76
N ILE A 97 -20.46 3.49 7.25
CA ILE A 97 -21.14 4.55 8.02
C ILE A 97 -22.50 4.07 8.53
N HIS A 98 -23.30 3.44 7.67
CA HIS A 98 -24.61 2.90 8.04
C HIS A 98 -24.53 1.68 8.97
N ALA A 99 -23.39 0.98 9.04
CA ALA A 99 -23.21 -0.14 9.96
C ALA A 99 -22.95 0.35 11.40
N HIS A 100 -22.35 1.53 11.57
CA HIS A 100 -21.98 2.07 12.88
C HIS A 100 -22.93 3.15 13.41
N HIS A 101 -23.78 3.72 12.55
CA HIS A 101 -24.69 4.79 12.93
C HIS A 101 -26.16 4.45 12.62
N ALA A 102 -27.05 4.81 13.53
CA ALA A 102 -28.47 4.45 13.42
C ALA A 102 -29.28 5.43 12.54
N SER A 103 -28.87 6.69 12.50
CA SER A 103 -29.54 7.79 11.79
C SER A 103 -28.54 8.87 11.35
N LEU A 104 -28.99 9.80 10.51
CA LEU A 104 -28.20 10.97 10.12
C LEU A 104 -27.79 11.81 11.33
N ASP A 105 -28.70 12.02 12.29
CA ASP A 105 -28.39 12.80 13.49
C ASP A 105 -27.29 12.16 14.34
N ASP A 106 -27.29 10.82 14.46
CA ASP A 106 -26.25 10.08 15.18
C ASP A 106 -24.89 10.21 14.47
N TRP A 107 -24.88 10.12 13.14
CA TRP A 107 -23.69 10.37 12.32
C TRP A 107 -23.14 11.80 12.50
N LEU A 108 -24.00 12.82 12.36
CA LEU A 108 -23.61 14.22 12.52
C LEU A 108 -23.13 14.52 13.95
N ALA A 109 -23.76 13.93 14.96
CA ALA A 109 -23.31 14.05 16.35
C ALA A 109 -21.95 13.38 16.59
N ALA A 110 -21.68 12.24 15.96
CA ALA A 110 -20.38 11.58 16.01
C ALA A 110 -19.29 12.43 15.33
N LEU A 111 -19.58 13.01 14.17
CA LEU A 111 -18.66 13.92 13.47
C LEU A 111 -18.33 15.17 14.28
N ARG A 112 -19.32 15.83 14.87
CA ARG A 112 -19.10 16.99 15.75
C ARG A 112 -18.22 16.65 16.95
N ARG A 113 -18.40 15.45 17.53
CA ARG A 113 -17.54 14.98 18.63
C ARG A 113 -16.09 14.80 18.16
N ALA A 114 -15.88 14.10 17.05
CA ALA A 114 -14.54 13.89 16.50
C ALA A 114 -13.81 15.22 16.21
N ARG A 115 -14.50 16.20 15.59
CA ARG A 115 -13.98 17.56 15.35
C ARG A 115 -13.63 18.32 16.64
N ASN A 116 -14.46 18.20 17.68
CA ASN A 116 -14.19 18.85 18.96
C ASN A 116 -12.93 18.29 19.64
N ASP A 117 -12.71 16.99 19.54
CA ASP A 117 -11.55 16.30 20.13
C ASP A 117 -10.23 16.67 19.44
N GLU A 118 -10.27 17.04 18.15
CA GLU A 118 -9.11 17.55 17.38
C GLU A 118 -8.71 19.00 17.76
N GLY A 119 -9.53 19.69 18.55
CA GLY A 119 -9.29 21.06 19.01
C GLY A 119 -9.75 22.11 17.99
N TRP A 120 -10.74 22.91 18.39
CA TRP A 120 -11.34 23.97 17.56
C TRP A 120 -10.30 24.86 16.88
N VAL A 121 -10.36 24.94 15.54
CA VAL A 121 -9.60 25.91 14.75
C VAL A 121 -10.60 26.96 14.23
N ARG A 122 -10.24 28.25 14.27
CA ARG A 122 -11.07 29.32 13.71
C ARG A 122 -11.47 28.99 12.26
N GLY A 123 -12.77 28.86 11.99
CA GLY A 123 -13.32 28.43 10.69
C GLY A 123 -14.40 27.33 10.78
N ASP A 124 -14.67 26.77 11.97
CA ASP A 124 -15.65 25.69 12.20
C ASP A 124 -17.14 26.12 12.06
N ASP A 125 -17.44 27.41 11.95
CA ASP A 125 -18.81 27.92 11.85
C ASP A 125 -19.56 27.33 10.63
N GLY A 126 -18.88 27.22 9.48
CA GLY A 126 -19.46 26.64 8.27
C GLY A 126 -19.75 25.14 8.38
N PHE A 127 -19.01 24.39 9.20
CA PHE A 127 -19.26 22.97 9.41
C PHE A 127 -20.50 22.75 10.29
N ALA A 128 -20.63 23.53 11.37
CA ALA A 128 -21.80 23.46 12.24
C ALA A 128 -23.09 23.82 11.48
N GLU A 129 -23.06 24.89 10.69
CA GLU A 129 -24.17 25.31 9.81
C GLU A 129 -24.52 24.23 8.78
N ALA A 130 -23.52 23.61 8.14
CA ALA A 130 -23.76 22.52 7.19
C ALA A 130 -24.41 21.29 7.84
N CYS A 131 -23.98 20.92 9.06
CA CYS A 131 -24.64 19.85 9.83
C CYS A 131 -26.10 20.19 10.15
N GLU A 132 -26.40 21.43 10.55
CA GLU A 132 -27.78 21.85 10.84
C GLU A 132 -28.66 21.88 9.58
N ALA A 133 -28.10 22.33 8.45
CA ALA A 133 -28.79 22.32 7.16
C ALA A 133 -29.13 20.88 6.72
N LEU A 134 -28.17 19.95 6.81
CA LEU A 134 -28.39 18.54 6.47
C LEU A 134 -29.42 17.87 7.40
N ALA A 135 -29.35 18.14 8.70
CA ALA A 135 -30.35 17.64 9.64
C ALA A 135 -31.75 18.18 9.30
N THR A 136 -31.89 19.47 8.97
CA THR A 136 -33.17 20.06 8.59
C THR A 136 -33.75 19.40 7.33
N LEU A 137 -32.93 19.22 6.29
CA LEU A 137 -33.34 18.53 5.05
C LEU A 137 -33.86 17.11 5.32
N GLU A 138 -33.18 16.34 6.18
CA GLU A 138 -33.62 15.00 6.58
C GLU A 138 -34.99 15.03 7.29
N HIS A 139 -35.18 15.95 8.25
CA HIS A 139 -36.43 16.07 9.01
C HIS A 139 -37.62 16.50 8.14
N ASP A 140 -37.36 17.34 7.13
CA ASP A 140 -38.36 17.79 6.17
C ASP A 140 -38.63 16.73 5.07
N GLY A 141 -37.84 15.64 5.03
CA GLY A 141 -37.93 14.60 4.01
C GLY A 141 -37.47 15.07 2.62
N GLU A 142 -36.63 16.10 2.57
CA GLU A 142 -36.09 16.67 1.35
C GLU A 142 -34.72 16.06 0.99
N GLY A 143 -34.53 15.70 -0.27
CA GLY A 143 -33.30 15.04 -0.74
C GLY A 143 -33.33 13.52 -0.57
N VAL A 144 -32.15 12.91 -0.36
CA VAL A 144 -32.05 11.47 -0.04
C VAL A 144 -31.98 11.33 1.47
N THR A 145 -32.98 10.67 2.05
CA THR A 145 -33.01 10.43 3.49
C THR A 145 -32.13 9.24 3.89
N TRP A 146 -31.78 9.16 5.17
CA TRP A 146 -31.05 8.03 5.73
C TRP A 146 -31.74 6.69 5.46
N GLU A 147 -33.08 6.66 5.56
CA GLU A 147 -33.87 5.45 5.29
C GLU A 147 -33.84 5.08 3.81
N MET A 148 -33.94 6.06 2.90
CA MET A 148 -33.86 5.82 1.47
C MET A 148 -32.51 5.23 1.06
N LEU A 149 -31.41 5.77 1.59
CA LEU A 149 -30.09 5.20 1.32
C LEU A 149 -29.96 3.80 1.93
N ARG A 150 -30.43 3.60 3.17
CA ARG A 150 -30.39 2.28 3.82
C ARG A 150 -31.10 1.23 2.97
N ASP A 151 -32.31 1.52 2.49
CA ASP A 151 -33.08 0.59 1.67
C ASP A 151 -32.39 0.32 0.32
N TRP A 152 -31.78 1.36 -0.28
CA TRP A 152 -30.98 1.21 -1.48
C TRP A 152 -29.76 0.31 -1.24
N LEU A 153 -28.99 0.53 -0.16
CA LEU A 153 -27.84 -0.28 0.20
C LEU A 153 -28.23 -1.74 0.45
N LEU A 154 -29.38 -1.99 1.09
CA LEU A 154 -29.94 -3.33 1.29
C LEU A 154 -30.29 -4.02 -0.03
N ALA A 155 -30.91 -3.30 -0.97
CA ALA A 155 -31.24 -3.81 -2.30
C ALA A 155 -30.00 -4.03 -3.19
N ASN A 156 -28.94 -3.24 -2.98
CA ASN A 156 -27.72 -3.23 -3.78
C ASN A 156 -26.51 -3.87 -3.07
N ARG A 157 -26.76 -4.78 -2.12
CA ARG A 157 -25.72 -5.59 -1.45
C ARG A 157 -24.96 -6.47 -2.44
N ARG A 158 -23.92 -5.90 -3.06
CA ARG A 158 -22.90 -6.60 -3.83
C ARG A 158 -21.57 -6.29 -3.20
N THR A 159 -20.68 -7.27 -3.13
CA THR A 159 -19.31 -7.00 -2.69
C THR A 159 -18.64 -6.10 -3.72
N PRO A 160 -18.28 -4.85 -3.37
CA PRO A 160 -17.66 -3.94 -4.33
C PRO A 160 -16.24 -4.40 -4.67
N ALA A 161 -15.86 -4.29 -5.95
CA ALA A 161 -14.54 -4.64 -6.47
C ALA A 161 -13.53 -3.50 -6.23
N LEU A 162 -13.22 -3.23 -4.96
CA LEU A 162 -12.42 -2.09 -4.50
C LEU A 162 -10.98 -2.05 -5.07
N TRP A 163 -10.46 -3.23 -5.42
CA TRP A 163 -9.12 -3.43 -5.96
C TRP A 163 -9.22 -4.02 -7.36
N PRO A 164 -8.21 -3.87 -8.22
CA PRO A 164 -8.16 -4.59 -9.49
C PRO A 164 -8.35 -6.11 -9.30
N GLU A 165 -9.38 -6.67 -9.94
CA GLU A 165 -9.76 -8.09 -9.83
C GLU A 165 -9.43 -8.92 -11.08
N GLU A 166 -9.11 -8.24 -12.18
CA GLU A 166 -8.70 -8.87 -13.44
C GLU A 166 -7.51 -9.80 -13.21
N ALA A 167 -7.52 -10.98 -13.82
CA ALA A 167 -6.52 -12.02 -13.59
C ALA A 167 -5.09 -11.50 -13.77
N GLU A 168 -4.86 -10.62 -14.75
CA GLU A 168 -3.56 -10.02 -15.05
C GLU A 168 -3.11 -8.99 -14.00
N ALA A 169 -4.05 -8.40 -13.26
CA ALA A 169 -3.78 -7.36 -12.26
C ALA A 169 -3.60 -7.91 -10.84
N ARG A 170 -4.08 -9.13 -10.55
CA ARG A 170 -4.05 -9.72 -9.20
C ARG A 170 -2.66 -9.78 -8.59
N VAL A 171 -1.63 -10.04 -9.39
CA VAL A 171 -0.23 -10.08 -8.93
C VAL A 171 0.18 -8.81 -8.17
N TRP A 172 -0.39 -7.65 -8.53
CA TRP A 172 -0.07 -6.37 -7.91
C TRP A 172 -0.58 -6.22 -6.48
N ARG A 173 -1.45 -7.13 -6.00
CA ARG A 173 -1.80 -7.16 -4.57
C ARG A 173 -0.58 -7.43 -3.69
N LEU A 174 0.45 -8.13 -4.17
CA LEU A 174 1.71 -8.29 -3.43
C LEU A 174 2.40 -6.95 -3.16
N ARG A 175 2.23 -5.96 -4.05
CA ARG A 175 2.77 -4.60 -3.87
C ARG A 175 2.12 -3.86 -2.70
N ALA A 176 0.94 -4.30 -2.22
CA ALA A 176 0.27 -3.65 -1.10
C ALA A 176 1.13 -3.59 0.18
N ALA A 177 2.15 -4.46 0.32
CA ALA A 177 3.18 -4.34 1.36
C ALA A 177 3.90 -2.98 1.40
N PHE A 178 3.95 -2.26 0.28
CA PHE A 178 4.52 -0.91 0.18
C PHE A 178 3.42 0.13 -0.10
N SER A 179 2.53 -0.19 -1.04
CA SER A 179 1.49 0.71 -1.50
C SER A 179 0.43 -0.07 -2.29
N PRO A 180 -0.86 -0.03 -1.86
CA PRO A 180 -1.94 -0.67 -2.59
C PRO A 180 -2.08 -0.13 -4.01
N VAL A 181 -2.42 -1.01 -4.96
CA VAL A 181 -2.69 -0.62 -6.35
C VAL A 181 -4.18 -0.41 -6.52
N LEU A 182 -4.57 0.85 -6.73
CA LEU A 182 -5.96 1.23 -6.92
C LEU A 182 -6.42 1.13 -8.37
N GLU A 183 -5.55 1.40 -9.35
CA GLU A 183 -5.87 1.40 -10.78
C GLU A 183 -4.75 0.75 -11.60
N THR A 184 -5.12 0.23 -12.78
CA THR A 184 -4.19 -0.29 -13.79
C THR A 184 -4.53 0.32 -15.14
N SER A 185 -3.58 0.56 -16.04
CA SER A 185 -2.13 0.31 -15.91
C SER A 185 -1.41 1.31 -14.99
N ALA A 186 -0.19 0.96 -14.60
CA ALA A 186 0.69 1.84 -13.82
C ALA A 186 0.98 3.14 -14.58
N GLY A 187 1.11 4.25 -13.87
CA GLY A 187 1.45 5.54 -14.47
C GLY A 187 2.03 6.54 -13.48
N ALA A 188 2.24 7.76 -13.97
CA ALA A 188 2.83 8.85 -13.20
C ALA A 188 2.02 9.25 -11.95
N LEU A 189 0.72 8.95 -11.93
CA LEU A 189 -0.17 9.22 -10.79
C LEU A 189 0.01 8.21 -9.64
N ASP A 190 0.66 7.07 -9.88
CA ASP A 190 0.78 6.01 -8.88
C ASP A 190 1.93 6.22 -7.89
N TRP A 191 2.91 7.06 -8.25
CA TRP A 191 4.07 7.29 -7.40
C TRP A 191 4.76 8.62 -7.69
N GLN A 192 4.50 9.63 -6.86
CA GLN A 192 5.16 10.93 -7.01
C GLN A 192 6.62 10.86 -6.53
N GLY A 193 7.53 11.49 -7.27
CA GLY A 193 8.97 11.55 -6.92
C GLY A 193 9.72 10.24 -7.15
N LEU A 194 9.14 9.31 -7.91
CA LEU A 194 9.69 7.97 -8.14
C LEU A 194 11.10 7.98 -8.78
N GLU A 195 11.32 8.82 -9.80
CA GLU A 195 12.61 8.88 -10.49
C GLU A 195 13.74 9.33 -9.56
N THR A 196 13.51 10.41 -8.79
CA THR A 196 14.45 10.87 -7.76
C THR A 196 14.71 9.79 -6.73
N TRP A 197 13.66 9.11 -6.27
CA TRP A 197 13.80 8.00 -5.33
C TRP A 197 14.66 6.87 -5.88
N LEU A 198 14.44 6.42 -7.12
CA LEU A 198 15.28 5.38 -7.75
C LEU A 198 16.74 5.80 -7.87
N ALA A 199 16.99 7.05 -8.27
CA ALA A 199 18.34 7.58 -8.41
C ALA A 199 19.08 7.64 -7.05
N GLU A 200 18.42 8.15 -6.00
CA GLU A 200 19.04 8.33 -4.68
C GLU A 200 19.13 7.02 -3.87
N SER A 201 18.10 6.18 -4.00
CA SER A 201 17.88 5.04 -3.11
C SER A 201 18.28 3.69 -3.72
N TRP A 202 18.42 3.62 -5.04
CA TRP A 202 18.88 2.42 -5.74
C TRP A 202 20.03 2.68 -6.71
N GLN A 203 20.39 3.95 -6.96
CA GLN A 203 21.35 4.32 -8.00
C GLN A 203 20.93 3.81 -9.38
N VAL A 204 19.62 3.81 -9.63
CA VAL A 204 19.02 3.40 -10.91
C VAL A 204 18.50 4.65 -11.61
N THR A 205 19.06 4.96 -12.77
CA THR A 205 18.65 6.12 -13.59
C THR A 205 18.09 5.72 -14.96
N GLY A 206 17.93 4.42 -15.20
CA GLY A 206 17.32 3.95 -16.44
C GLY A 206 17.02 2.45 -16.47
N ARG A 207 16.39 2.05 -17.58
CA ARG A 207 15.90 0.69 -17.85
C ARG A 207 16.94 -0.41 -17.63
N ASP A 208 18.14 -0.27 -18.17
CA ASP A 208 19.15 -1.34 -18.11
C ASP A 208 19.67 -1.57 -16.68
N GLU A 209 19.76 -0.53 -15.87
CA GLU A 209 20.10 -0.63 -14.45
C GLU A 209 18.95 -1.29 -13.67
N LEU A 210 17.70 -0.90 -13.98
CA LEU A 210 16.52 -1.51 -13.38
C LEU A 210 16.46 -3.01 -13.69
N ILE A 211 16.59 -3.43 -14.95
CA ILE A 211 16.53 -4.85 -15.34
C ILE A 211 17.60 -5.67 -14.61
N ARG A 212 18.83 -5.16 -14.50
CA ARG A 212 19.90 -5.82 -13.75
C ARG A 212 19.55 -5.98 -12.27
N LEU A 213 18.99 -4.93 -11.66
CA LEU A 213 18.54 -4.96 -10.28
C LEU A 213 17.43 -6.00 -10.06
N LEU A 214 16.42 -6.04 -10.94
CA LEU A 214 15.34 -7.03 -10.89
C LEU A 214 15.88 -8.47 -11.01
N LEU A 215 16.78 -8.72 -11.96
CA LEU A 215 17.40 -10.05 -12.12
C LEU A 215 18.23 -10.47 -10.90
N TRP A 216 18.94 -9.52 -10.27
CA TRP A 216 19.71 -9.75 -9.06
C TRP A 216 18.80 -10.06 -7.86
N LEU A 217 17.74 -9.28 -7.62
CA LEU A 217 16.77 -9.54 -6.54
C LEU A 217 16.10 -10.91 -6.72
N GLY A 218 15.72 -11.28 -7.94
CA GLY A 218 15.14 -12.60 -8.23
C GLY A 218 16.11 -13.76 -7.98
N ALA A 219 17.42 -13.58 -8.21
CA ALA A 219 18.41 -14.66 -8.11
C ALA A 219 19.13 -14.75 -6.75
N GLN A 220 19.74 -13.65 -6.32
CA GLN A 220 20.63 -13.59 -5.16
C GLN A 220 20.07 -12.65 -4.09
N GLY A 221 19.82 -11.39 -4.46
CA GLY A 221 19.36 -10.34 -3.55
C GLY A 221 20.28 -10.12 -2.34
N ASP A 222 19.78 -9.37 -1.35
CA ASP A 222 20.50 -9.19 -0.09
C ASP A 222 20.55 -10.50 0.71
N ARG A 223 19.52 -11.36 0.57
CA ARG A 223 19.38 -12.63 1.30
C ARG A 223 20.57 -13.56 1.16
N GLN A 224 21.26 -13.58 0.00
CA GLN A 224 22.35 -14.53 -0.22
C GLN A 224 23.48 -14.34 0.79
N GLY A 225 23.85 -13.08 1.08
CA GLY A 225 24.87 -12.78 2.07
C GLY A 225 24.44 -13.24 3.47
N TRP A 226 23.19 -12.97 3.81
CA TRP A 226 22.62 -13.35 5.10
C TRP A 226 22.52 -14.86 5.27
N ASP A 227 22.15 -15.61 4.23
CA ASP A 227 22.09 -17.08 4.24
C ASP A 227 23.47 -17.68 4.53
N LEU A 228 24.53 -17.14 3.91
CA LEU A 228 25.90 -17.60 4.13
C LEU A 228 26.38 -17.33 5.56
N ASP A 229 26.11 -16.14 6.09
CA ASP A 229 26.48 -15.80 7.46
C ASP A 229 25.67 -16.60 8.48
N ALA A 230 24.36 -16.75 8.26
CA ALA A 230 23.48 -17.50 9.14
C ALA A 230 23.87 -18.98 9.25
N ASN A 231 24.14 -19.64 8.11
CA ASN A 231 24.62 -21.02 8.08
C ASN A 231 25.94 -21.18 8.86
N ARG A 232 26.88 -20.25 8.69
CA ARG A 232 28.14 -20.25 9.44
C ARG A 232 27.91 -20.08 10.95
N LEU A 233 26.98 -19.22 11.34
CA LEU A 233 26.71 -18.90 12.75
C LEU A 233 25.93 -20.00 13.48
N LEU A 234 25.09 -20.76 12.78
CA LEU A 234 24.38 -21.92 13.32
C LEU A 234 25.36 -22.97 13.87
N GLU A 235 26.43 -23.24 13.13
CA GLU A 235 27.46 -24.23 13.51
C GLU A 235 28.52 -23.68 14.48
N ALA A 236 28.60 -22.35 14.61
CA ALA A 236 29.61 -21.68 15.40
C ALA A 236 29.31 -21.71 16.91
N ASP A 237 30.35 -21.91 17.72
CA ASP A 237 30.30 -21.72 19.17
C ASP A 237 30.25 -20.23 19.57
N ALA A 238 30.03 -19.97 20.86
CA ALA A 238 29.91 -18.60 21.37
C ALA A 238 31.17 -17.74 21.15
N GLU A 239 32.36 -18.33 21.12
CA GLU A 239 33.60 -17.58 20.88
C GLU A 239 33.77 -17.22 19.40
N ALA A 240 33.48 -18.17 18.51
CA ALA A 240 33.45 -17.97 17.07
C ALA A 240 32.41 -16.92 16.67
N ARG A 241 31.22 -16.92 17.28
CA ARG A 241 30.19 -15.88 17.08
C ARG A 241 30.67 -14.49 17.51
N ARG A 242 31.32 -14.37 18.67
CA ARG A 242 31.92 -13.10 19.14
C ARG A 242 33.03 -12.62 18.20
N ARG A 243 33.92 -13.51 17.75
CA ARG A 243 35.00 -13.17 16.80
C ARG A 243 34.45 -12.74 15.44
N TRP A 244 33.43 -13.41 14.93
CA TRP A 244 32.74 -13.02 13.69
C TRP A 244 32.18 -11.60 13.80
N HIS A 245 31.42 -11.31 14.87
CA HIS A 245 30.84 -9.98 15.07
C HIS A 245 31.90 -8.87 15.22
N ALA A 246 32.95 -9.14 15.99
CA ALA A 246 34.06 -8.19 16.17
C ALA A 246 34.83 -7.92 14.87
N GLY A 247 34.85 -8.89 13.95
CA GLY A 247 35.47 -8.78 12.63
C GLY A 247 34.63 -8.01 11.60
N LEU A 248 33.35 -7.71 11.89
CA LEU A 248 32.51 -6.92 11.00
C LEU A 248 32.97 -5.46 10.93
N ALA A 249 32.84 -4.87 9.74
CA ALA A 249 33.05 -3.45 9.59
C ALA A 249 32.08 -2.66 10.49
N PRO A 250 32.45 -1.48 11.01
CA PRO A 250 31.61 -0.73 11.95
C PRO A 250 30.15 -0.52 11.50
N ARG A 251 29.93 -0.37 10.18
CA ARG A 251 28.60 -0.21 9.57
C ARG A 251 27.72 -1.46 9.59
N ASP A 252 28.32 -2.65 9.65
CA ASP A 252 27.61 -3.93 9.58
C ASP A 252 27.39 -4.55 10.96
N ARG A 253 27.89 -3.91 12.03
CA ARG A 253 27.76 -4.40 13.41
C ARG A 253 26.32 -4.46 13.89
N ASP A 254 25.49 -3.53 13.46
CA ASP A 254 24.08 -3.47 13.81
C ASP A 254 23.31 -4.65 13.17
N PHE A 255 23.53 -4.89 11.87
CA PHE A 255 23.08 -6.10 11.19
C PHE A 255 23.55 -7.37 11.92
N GLY A 256 24.84 -7.46 12.24
CA GLY A 256 25.40 -8.65 12.87
C GLY A 256 24.82 -8.93 14.25
N ARG A 257 24.47 -7.87 15.01
CA ARG A 257 23.77 -8.01 16.29
C ARG A 257 22.36 -8.59 16.11
N VAL A 258 21.61 -8.13 15.11
CA VAL A 258 20.28 -8.67 14.81
C VAL A 258 20.36 -10.13 14.38
N LEU A 259 21.28 -10.47 13.46
CA LEU A 259 21.43 -11.84 12.97
C LEU A 259 21.81 -12.81 14.11
N LEU A 260 22.74 -12.42 14.98
CA LEU A 260 23.07 -13.22 16.17
C LEU A 260 21.86 -13.40 17.08
N GLY A 261 21.09 -12.33 17.32
CA GLY A 261 19.86 -12.40 18.11
C GLY A 261 18.85 -13.40 17.54
N PHE A 262 18.68 -13.44 16.21
CA PHE A 262 17.82 -14.42 15.54
C PHE A 262 18.34 -15.85 15.71
N VAL A 263 19.64 -16.08 15.52
CA VAL A 263 20.27 -17.40 15.71
C VAL A 263 20.14 -17.88 17.16
N GLU A 264 20.37 -17.01 18.14
CA GLU A 264 20.31 -17.33 19.56
C GLU A 264 18.90 -17.67 20.04
N ARG A 265 17.87 -16.98 19.52
CA ARG A 265 16.47 -17.26 19.83
C ARG A 265 15.87 -18.43 19.05
N GLY A 266 16.60 -18.97 18.06
CA GLY A 266 16.09 -20.02 17.18
C GLY A 266 14.97 -19.52 16.28
N GLU A 267 15.00 -18.25 15.88
CA GLU A 267 14.06 -17.70 14.91
C GLU A 267 14.19 -18.43 13.57
N PRO A 268 13.10 -18.57 12.78
CA PRO A 268 13.21 -19.04 11.42
C PRO A 268 14.16 -18.15 10.61
N LEU A 269 15.27 -18.73 10.15
CA LEU A 269 16.30 -18.04 9.36
C LEU A 269 15.86 -17.96 7.90
N GLU A 270 14.80 -17.20 7.68
CA GLU A 270 14.11 -17.04 6.42
C GLU A 270 13.68 -15.59 6.23
N TRP A 271 14.13 -14.98 5.15
CA TRP A 271 13.96 -13.56 4.84
C TRP A 271 13.83 -13.29 3.33
N ALA A 272 13.56 -14.30 2.50
CA ALA A 272 13.58 -14.12 1.04
C ALA A 272 12.49 -13.15 0.55
N ALA A 273 11.40 -13.02 1.31
CA ALA A 273 10.30 -12.09 1.07
C ALA A 273 10.78 -10.64 0.95
N TRP A 274 11.84 -10.26 1.68
CA TRP A 274 12.45 -8.94 1.62
C TRP A 274 12.90 -8.55 0.21
N ASP A 275 13.51 -9.48 -0.53
CA ASP A 275 13.94 -9.22 -1.90
C ASP A 275 12.80 -9.35 -2.89
N TRP A 276 11.95 -10.37 -2.74
CA TRP A 276 10.94 -10.69 -3.74
C TRP A 276 9.76 -9.72 -3.73
N LEU A 277 9.39 -9.13 -2.60
CA LEU A 277 8.41 -8.06 -2.58
C LEU A 277 8.98 -6.77 -3.19
N ARG A 278 10.26 -6.43 -2.92
CA ARG A 278 10.93 -5.29 -3.56
C ARG A 278 11.10 -5.47 -5.07
N LEU A 279 11.33 -6.71 -5.52
CA LEU A 279 11.35 -7.07 -6.94
C LEU A 279 10.03 -6.66 -7.63
N ILE A 280 8.90 -6.98 -7.00
CA ILE A 280 7.56 -6.67 -7.52
C ILE A 280 7.31 -5.15 -7.51
N ASP A 281 7.67 -4.47 -6.42
CA ASP A 281 7.51 -3.01 -6.32
C ASP A 281 8.36 -2.26 -7.34
N LEU A 282 9.59 -2.71 -7.60
CA LEU A 282 10.46 -2.15 -8.63
C LEU A 282 9.98 -2.45 -10.05
N ALA A 283 9.31 -3.58 -10.28
CA ALA A 283 8.69 -3.84 -11.57
C ALA A 283 7.56 -2.83 -11.85
N TRP A 284 6.73 -2.54 -10.84
CA TRP A 284 5.71 -1.49 -10.91
C TRP A 284 6.34 -0.11 -11.15
N ALA A 285 7.40 0.23 -10.42
CA ALA A 285 8.14 1.47 -10.63
C ALA A 285 8.67 1.60 -12.08
N GLY A 286 9.18 0.51 -12.65
CA GLY A 286 9.60 0.48 -14.06
C GLY A 286 8.47 0.79 -15.03
N ALA A 287 7.26 0.27 -14.76
CA ALA A 287 6.07 0.56 -15.56
C ALA A 287 5.63 2.03 -15.40
N CYS A 288 5.59 2.57 -14.17
CA CYS A 288 5.23 3.97 -13.91
C CYS A 288 6.09 4.97 -14.71
N LEU A 289 7.39 4.67 -14.89
CA LEU A 289 8.33 5.51 -15.63
C LEU A 289 8.39 5.19 -17.14
N GLY A 290 7.62 4.21 -17.61
CA GLY A 290 7.69 3.72 -18.99
C GLY A 290 9.02 3.05 -19.34
N TRP A 291 9.85 2.69 -18.34
CA TRP A 291 11.08 1.95 -18.54
C TRP A 291 10.83 0.48 -18.83
N LEU A 292 9.71 -0.07 -18.35
CA LEU A 292 9.21 -1.39 -18.68
C LEU A 292 7.84 -1.23 -19.34
N ALA A 293 7.55 -2.06 -20.35
CA ALA A 293 6.18 -2.19 -20.82
C ALA A 293 5.31 -2.91 -19.76
N ASP A 294 4.00 -2.74 -19.82
CA ASP A 294 3.06 -3.30 -18.84
C ASP A 294 3.14 -4.83 -18.73
N ASP A 295 3.34 -5.51 -19.85
CA ASP A 295 3.52 -6.96 -19.92
C ASP A 295 4.87 -7.38 -19.33
N GLU A 296 5.95 -6.65 -19.64
CA GLU A 296 7.28 -6.88 -19.07
C GLU A 296 7.30 -6.73 -17.55
N ALA A 297 6.71 -5.64 -17.03
CA ALA A 297 6.61 -5.41 -15.60
C ALA A 297 5.80 -6.52 -14.91
N ARG A 298 4.70 -6.95 -15.54
CA ARG A 298 3.86 -8.03 -15.05
C ARG A 298 4.59 -9.38 -15.06
N ASP A 299 5.33 -9.70 -16.11
CA ASP A 299 6.12 -10.94 -16.19
C ASP A 299 7.14 -11.03 -15.04
N VAL A 300 7.79 -9.91 -14.70
CA VAL A 300 8.70 -9.81 -13.55
C VAL A 300 7.94 -9.95 -12.23
N ALA A 301 6.80 -9.29 -12.08
CA ALA A 301 5.98 -9.41 -10.88
C ALA A 301 5.48 -10.85 -10.66
N LEU A 302 5.03 -11.51 -11.72
CA LEU A 302 4.62 -12.92 -11.73
C LEU A 302 5.78 -13.85 -11.36
N HIS A 303 7.00 -13.52 -11.78
CA HIS A 303 8.17 -14.28 -11.37
C HIS A 303 8.45 -14.16 -9.87
N GLY A 304 8.36 -12.94 -9.32
CA GLY A 304 8.45 -12.72 -7.88
C GLY A 304 7.36 -13.47 -7.11
N ALA A 305 6.13 -13.47 -7.65
CA ALA A 305 5.02 -14.21 -7.08
C ALA A 305 5.25 -15.73 -7.11
N ASP A 306 5.75 -16.32 -8.20
CA ASP A 306 6.11 -17.75 -8.26
C ASP A 306 7.12 -18.15 -7.18
N LEU A 307 8.14 -17.31 -6.95
CA LEU A 307 9.13 -17.53 -5.87
C LEU A 307 8.46 -17.51 -4.49
N ILE A 308 7.56 -16.55 -4.26
CA ILE A 308 6.78 -16.40 -3.03
C ILE A 308 5.87 -17.62 -2.80
N LEU A 309 5.06 -18.01 -3.78
CA LEU A 309 4.07 -19.10 -3.64
C LEU A 309 4.71 -20.46 -3.38
N ARG A 310 5.91 -20.70 -3.91
CA ARG A 310 6.68 -21.92 -3.63
C ARG A 310 7.22 -21.98 -2.20
N ARG A 311 7.37 -20.84 -1.54
CA ARG A 311 8.10 -20.69 -0.27
C ARG A 311 7.19 -20.46 0.92
N TYR A 312 6.09 -19.73 0.74
CA TYR A 312 5.19 -19.32 1.81
C TYR A 312 3.79 -19.91 1.60
N SER A 313 3.22 -20.46 2.66
CA SER A 313 1.86 -21.02 2.65
C SER A 313 0.79 -19.94 2.67
N ASP A 314 1.03 -18.82 3.35
CA ASP A 314 0.04 -17.77 3.61
C ASP A 314 0.68 -16.36 3.77
N TRP A 315 -0.18 -15.35 3.89
CA TRP A 315 0.23 -13.95 4.08
C TRP A 315 1.01 -13.69 5.38
N PRO A 316 0.60 -14.22 6.56
CA PRO A 316 1.39 -14.03 7.78
C PRO A 316 2.81 -14.60 7.70
N ALA A 317 3.01 -15.76 7.07
CA ALA A 317 4.34 -16.34 6.89
C ALA A 317 5.22 -15.44 6.01
N LEU A 318 4.67 -14.93 4.89
CA LEU A 318 5.34 -13.98 4.00
C LEU A 318 5.71 -12.68 4.74
N ALA A 319 4.76 -12.09 5.47
CA ALA A 319 4.95 -10.83 6.20
C ALA A 319 6.04 -10.97 7.29
N ARG A 320 6.05 -12.07 8.05
CA ARG A 320 7.08 -12.30 9.08
C ARG A 320 8.48 -12.48 8.47
N ALA A 321 8.58 -13.18 7.34
CA ALA A 321 9.83 -13.30 6.60
C ALA A 321 10.33 -11.94 6.10
N TYR A 322 9.43 -11.11 5.58
CA TYR A 322 9.77 -9.75 5.19
C TYR A 322 10.26 -8.93 6.39
N GLN A 323 9.56 -9.00 7.53
CA GLN A 323 9.94 -8.26 8.75
C GLN A 323 11.33 -8.66 9.26
N ARG A 324 11.71 -9.94 9.18
CA ARG A 324 13.06 -10.40 9.51
C ARG A 324 14.10 -9.84 8.55
N GLY A 325 13.86 -9.92 7.24
CA GLY A 325 14.78 -9.36 6.25
C GLY A 325 14.94 -7.85 6.39
N ARG A 326 13.84 -7.13 6.65
CA ARG A 326 13.87 -5.70 6.98
C ARG A 326 14.68 -5.42 8.25
N SER A 327 14.56 -6.27 9.27
CA SER A 327 15.32 -6.12 10.52
C SER A 327 16.83 -6.23 10.28
N LEU A 328 17.24 -7.20 9.45
CA LEU A 328 18.63 -7.37 9.03
C LEU A 328 19.11 -6.16 8.22
N PHE A 329 18.30 -5.69 7.26
CA PHE A 329 18.61 -4.55 6.42
C PHE A 329 18.63 -3.21 7.17
N GLU A 330 17.83 -3.02 8.22
CA GLU A 330 17.85 -1.78 9.01
C GLU A 330 18.86 -1.81 10.16
N GLY A 331 19.34 -3.00 10.54
CA GLY A 331 20.22 -3.23 11.68
C GLY A 331 19.51 -3.13 13.03
N GLN A 332 18.18 -3.26 13.02
CA GLN A 332 17.32 -3.18 14.19
C GLN A 332 16.32 -4.34 14.17
N ASP A 333 16.07 -4.96 15.32
CA ASP A 333 15.03 -5.97 15.44
C ASP A 333 13.64 -5.30 15.41
N LEU A 334 12.86 -5.58 14.36
CA LEU A 334 11.54 -5.01 14.11
C LEU A 334 10.41 -6.03 14.31
N LEU A 335 10.70 -7.22 14.84
CA LEU A 335 9.67 -8.25 15.03
C LEU A 335 8.58 -7.83 16.01
N GLY A 336 8.93 -7.01 17.01
CA GLY A 336 7.97 -6.46 17.96
C GLY A 336 6.93 -5.53 17.33
N ASP A 337 7.23 -4.96 16.16
CA ASP A 337 6.33 -4.04 15.44
C ASP A 337 5.40 -4.78 14.46
N PHE A 338 5.45 -6.11 14.39
CA PHE A 338 4.75 -6.91 13.37
C PHE A 338 3.25 -6.61 13.29
N GLU A 339 2.55 -6.59 14.42
CA GLU A 339 1.12 -6.31 14.45
C GLU A 339 0.83 -4.89 13.94
N ALA A 340 1.59 -3.89 14.40
CA ALA A 340 1.40 -2.51 13.94
C ALA A 340 1.64 -2.36 12.43
N ASP A 341 2.67 -3.00 11.90
CA ASP A 341 3.08 -2.89 10.50
C ASP A 341 2.20 -3.72 9.53
N TRP A 342 1.51 -4.76 9.99
CA TRP A 342 0.82 -5.71 9.09
C TRP A 342 -0.67 -5.88 9.34
N ARG A 343 -1.20 -5.41 10.48
CA ARG A 343 -2.60 -5.62 10.88
C ARG A 343 -3.60 -5.20 9.81
N LEU A 344 -3.43 -4.04 9.19
CA LEU A 344 -4.36 -3.57 8.15
C LEU A 344 -4.39 -4.52 6.95
N LEU A 345 -3.23 -4.95 6.45
CA LEU A 345 -3.17 -5.88 5.32
C LEU A 345 -3.65 -7.29 5.70
N LEU A 346 -3.39 -7.76 6.92
CA LEU A 346 -3.75 -9.11 7.33
C LEU A 346 -5.21 -9.24 7.81
N HIS A 347 -5.80 -8.16 8.34
CA HIS A 347 -7.05 -8.25 9.09
C HIS A 347 -8.14 -7.27 8.64
N ALA A 348 -7.82 -6.20 7.90
CA ALA A 348 -8.87 -5.27 7.47
C ALA A 348 -9.88 -5.97 6.54
N PRO A 349 -11.20 -5.76 6.71
CA PRO A 349 -12.23 -6.43 5.91
C PRO A 349 -12.15 -6.16 4.41
N VAL A 350 -11.57 -5.00 4.06
CA VAL A 350 -11.37 -4.52 2.69
C VAL A 350 -9.93 -4.70 2.21
N SER A 351 -9.08 -5.43 2.94
CA SER A 351 -7.68 -5.61 2.56
C SER A 351 -7.52 -6.19 1.14
N PRO A 352 -6.56 -5.72 0.34
CA PRO A 352 -6.22 -6.35 -0.93
C PRO A 352 -5.72 -7.79 -0.76
N TRP A 353 -5.24 -8.15 0.43
CA TRP A 353 -4.77 -9.51 0.78
C TRP A 353 -5.88 -10.42 1.32
N LYS A 354 -7.14 -10.02 1.21
CA LYS A 354 -8.28 -10.84 1.65
C LYS A 354 -8.35 -12.21 0.99
N PRO A 355 -8.16 -12.38 -0.34
CA PRO A 355 -8.07 -13.71 -0.94
C PRO A 355 -6.83 -14.47 -0.45
N ALA A 356 -6.89 -15.79 -0.49
CA ALA A 356 -5.76 -16.61 -0.08
C ALA A 356 -4.53 -16.35 -0.99
N LEU A 357 -3.34 -16.32 -0.39
CA LEU A 357 -2.09 -16.12 -1.12
C LEU A 357 -1.96 -17.10 -2.31
N GLN A 358 -2.35 -18.36 -2.12
CA GLN A 358 -2.28 -19.42 -3.14
C GLN A 358 -3.26 -19.24 -4.29
N GLU A 359 -4.28 -18.38 -4.16
CA GLU A 359 -5.29 -18.11 -5.19
C GLU A 359 -4.95 -16.86 -6.03
N LEU A 360 -3.79 -16.26 -5.79
CA LEU A 360 -3.44 -14.97 -6.37
C LEU A 360 -3.20 -15.05 -7.88
N ILE A 361 -2.51 -16.09 -8.33
CA ILE A 361 -2.11 -16.30 -9.72
C ILE A 361 -2.33 -17.75 -10.12
N ASP A 362 -2.67 -17.97 -11.39
CA ASP A 362 -2.90 -19.31 -11.90
C ASP A 362 -1.61 -19.98 -12.42
N ALA A 363 -1.69 -21.28 -12.69
CA ALA A 363 -0.55 -22.07 -13.15
C ALA A 363 -0.08 -21.68 -14.57
N GLU A 364 -0.96 -21.12 -15.40
CA GLU A 364 -0.64 -20.72 -16.77
C GLU A 364 0.21 -19.45 -16.77
N GLN A 365 -0.18 -18.45 -15.98
CA GLN A 365 0.57 -17.22 -15.73
C GLN A 365 1.97 -17.52 -15.19
N ILE A 366 2.08 -18.47 -14.26
CA ILE A 366 3.36 -18.89 -13.69
C ILE A 366 4.28 -19.47 -14.77
N GLU A 367 3.80 -20.41 -15.59
CA GLU A 367 4.65 -21.05 -16.60
C GLU A 367 5.04 -20.07 -17.72
N ALA A 368 4.13 -19.19 -18.12
CA ALA A 368 4.41 -18.11 -19.07
C ALA A 368 5.53 -17.19 -18.54
N SER A 369 5.41 -16.71 -17.30
CA SER A 369 6.42 -15.87 -16.65
C SER A 369 7.79 -16.55 -16.59
N ARG A 370 7.86 -17.83 -16.22
CA ARG A 370 9.13 -18.58 -16.19
C ARG A 370 9.80 -18.65 -17.56
N LYS A 371 9.03 -18.86 -18.63
CA LYS A 371 9.55 -18.86 -20.00
C LYS A 371 10.16 -17.50 -20.34
N ARG A 372 9.45 -16.41 -20.03
CA ARG A 372 9.86 -15.02 -20.27
C ARG A 372 11.14 -14.64 -19.53
N ILE A 373 11.24 -14.98 -18.24
CA ILE A 373 12.45 -14.73 -17.46
C ILE A 373 13.65 -15.52 -17.97
N ARG A 374 13.45 -16.76 -18.46
CA ARG A 374 14.52 -17.51 -19.11
C ARG A 374 14.97 -16.85 -20.41
N GLU A 375 14.05 -16.27 -21.19
CA GLU A 375 14.37 -15.51 -22.41
C GLU A 375 15.20 -14.26 -22.07
N TRP A 376 14.78 -13.49 -21.05
CA TRP A 376 15.54 -12.34 -20.55
C TRP A 376 16.95 -12.74 -20.12
N ARG A 377 17.09 -13.82 -19.35
CA ARG A 377 18.39 -14.32 -18.91
C ARG A 377 19.24 -14.88 -20.05
N ARG A 378 18.70 -15.20 -21.23
CA ARG A 378 19.49 -15.71 -22.36
C ARG A 378 20.11 -14.60 -23.19
N GLU A 379 19.69 -13.36 -23.00
CA GLU A 379 20.16 -12.27 -23.83
C GLU A 379 21.59 -11.84 -23.47
N PRO A 380 22.56 -11.91 -24.40
CA PRO A 380 23.98 -11.68 -24.10
C PRO A 380 24.29 -10.32 -23.47
N ARG A 381 23.46 -9.30 -23.74
CA ARG A 381 23.60 -7.95 -23.18
C ARG A 381 23.59 -7.93 -21.64
N HIS A 382 22.93 -8.89 -21.01
CA HIS A 382 22.87 -9.00 -19.55
C HIS A 382 24.07 -9.75 -18.92
N TRP A 383 24.92 -10.38 -19.75
CA TRP A 383 26.10 -11.15 -19.29
C TRP A 383 27.42 -10.39 -19.48
N CYS A 384 27.49 -9.44 -20.43
CA CYS A 384 28.76 -8.89 -20.90
C CYS A 384 29.29 -7.63 -20.16
N TRP A 385 28.71 -7.23 -19.03
CA TRP A 385 29.18 -6.05 -18.30
C TRP A 385 29.80 -6.44 -16.95
N PRO A 386 31.03 -5.99 -16.63
CA PRO A 386 31.68 -6.40 -15.40
C PRO A 386 30.85 -5.95 -14.20
N TRP A 387 30.62 -6.88 -13.27
CA TRP A 387 29.91 -6.78 -11.99
C TRP A 387 30.43 -5.68 -11.03
N ARG A 388 31.29 -4.77 -11.49
CA ARG A 388 32.00 -3.77 -10.68
C ARG A 388 31.17 -2.56 -10.24
N ARG A 389 29.87 -2.49 -10.56
CA ARG A 389 28.99 -1.41 -10.07
C ARG A 389 27.84 -1.86 -9.16
N CYS A 390 27.55 -3.15 -9.07
CA CYS A 390 26.74 -3.70 -7.97
C CYS A 390 27.66 -4.14 -6.83
N ALA A 391 28.65 -3.31 -6.46
CA ALA A 391 29.07 -3.31 -5.07
C ALA A 391 27.80 -2.92 -4.31
N SER A 392 27.26 -3.84 -3.50
CA SER A 392 26.16 -3.64 -2.56
C SER A 392 25.91 -2.15 -2.34
N PRO A 393 24.74 -1.58 -2.74
CA PRO A 393 24.52 -0.15 -2.70
C PRO A 393 24.97 0.33 -1.33
N SER A 394 26.04 1.14 -1.35
CA SER A 394 26.67 1.59 -0.12
C SER A 394 25.56 2.22 0.74
N TRP A 395 25.55 1.90 2.04
CA TRP A 395 24.56 2.33 3.04
C TRP A 395 24.28 3.85 3.12
N HIS A 396 24.82 4.67 2.22
CA HIS A 396 24.23 5.98 1.90
C HIS A 396 22.75 5.85 1.48
N CYS A 397 22.35 4.74 0.84
CA CYS A 397 20.94 4.43 0.59
C CYS A 397 20.12 4.26 1.87
N ALA A 398 20.71 3.82 2.99
CA ALA A 398 19.96 3.62 4.23
C ALA A 398 19.49 4.93 4.88
N ARG A 399 20.03 6.11 4.54
CA ARG A 399 19.47 7.39 5.02
C ARG A 399 18.27 7.86 4.20
N GLY A 400 18.23 7.58 2.90
CA GLY A 400 17.07 7.80 2.03
C GLY A 400 15.97 6.75 2.25
N TRP A 401 16.35 5.48 2.39
CA TRP A 401 15.45 4.36 2.72
C TRP A 401 14.89 4.44 4.14
N ARG A 402 15.67 4.86 5.15
CA ARG A 402 15.12 5.19 6.48
C ARG A 402 14.11 6.33 6.41
N ARG A 403 14.10 7.17 5.35
CA ARG A 403 13.02 8.14 5.13
C ARG A 403 11.86 7.54 4.37
N VAL A 404 12.04 6.67 3.38
CA VAL A 404 10.92 6.14 2.55
C VAL A 404 10.22 4.94 3.18
N CYS A 405 10.96 4.00 3.79
CA CYS A 405 10.38 2.95 4.62
C CYS A 405 9.86 3.52 5.95
N ARG A 406 10.47 4.55 6.57
CA ARG A 406 9.75 5.30 7.63
C ARG A 406 8.61 6.15 7.08
N TRP A 407 8.65 6.71 5.88
CA TRP A 407 7.53 7.54 5.42
C TRP A 407 6.31 6.70 5.08
N ARG A 408 6.50 5.54 4.44
CA ARG A 408 5.41 4.66 4.02
C ARG A 408 5.05 3.60 5.06
N VAL A 409 5.96 3.18 5.96
CA VAL A 409 5.65 2.26 7.08
C VAL A 409 5.57 2.98 8.43
N ALA A 410 6.28 4.08 8.70
CA ALA A 410 6.05 4.85 9.93
C ALA A 410 4.80 5.76 9.88
N ARG A 411 4.10 5.89 8.74
CA ARG A 411 2.71 6.38 8.73
C ARG A 411 1.72 5.37 9.32
N MET A 412 2.00 4.06 9.25
CA MET A 412 1.25 3.05 10.03
C MET A 412 1.40 3.27 11.56
N ARG A 413 2.39 4.07 12.00
CA ARG A 413 2.59 4.44 13.41
C ARG A 413 1.86 5.72 13.85
N ALA A 414 1.21 6.47 12.95
CA ALA A 414 0.58 7.75 13.29
C ALA A 414 -0.90 7.64 13.75
N ALA A 415 -1.35 6.44 14.14
CA ALA A 415 -2.71 6.19 14.63
C ALA A 415 -2.74 5.55 16.03
N ILE A 416 -1.89 6.01 16.93
CA ILE A 416 -2.00 5.81 18.39
C ILE A 416 -1.80 7.14 19.09
#